data_AF-A0A937B0T9-F1
#
_entry.id   AF-A0A937B0T9-F1
#
_cell.length_a   1.000
_cell.length_b   1.000
_cell.length_c   1.000
_cell.angle_alpha   90.00
_cell.angle_beta   90.00
_cell.angle_gamma   90.00
#
_symmetry.space_group_name_H-M   'P 1'
#
loop_
_entity.id
_entity.type
_entity.pdbx_description
1 polymer ?
#
loop_
_entity_poly.entity_id
_entity_poly.type
_entity_poly.pdbx_seq_one_letter_code
_entity_poly.pdbx_strand_id
1 'polypeptide(L)'
;GHNMDKKGVVKNLIWTIIGGLAFLGCQAWEWTHLHHEGAWWGSNPFLNADGTASSTNFTNYFFTITGFHGFHVFSGVIINIVMLIMTLMDKFEQRGHYLMIEKAGLYWHFVDLVWVFVFTCFYLV
;
A
#
# COMPACT_ATOMS: atom_id res chain seq x y z
N GLY A 1 3.79 -22.46 2.35
CA GLY A 1 5.11 -23.09 2.25
C GLY A 1 5.06 -24.60 2.36
N HIS A 2 4.46 -25.15 3.41
CA HIS A 2 4.63 -26.58 3.76
C HIS A 2 3.87 -27.63 2.91
N ASN A 3 2.78 -27.29 2.22
CA ASN A 3 1.93 -28.29 1.55
C ASN A 3 2.08 -28.38 0.02
N MET A 4 3.03 -27.64 -0.58
CA MET A 4 3.20 -27.58 -2.05
C MET A 4 1.90 -27.28 -2.83
N ASP A 5 0.88 -26.69 -2.18
CA ASP A 5 -0.43 -26.44 -2.81
C ASP A 5 -0.38 -25.17 -3.66
N LYS A 6 -0.01 -25.35 -4.92
CA LYS A 6 0.01 -24.31 -5.95
C LYS A 6 -1.33 -23.59 -6.06
N LYS A 7 -2.46 -24.28 -5.94
CA LYS A 7 -3.79 -23.67 -6.04
C LYS A 7 -4.08 -22.77 -4.83
N GLY A 8 -3.70 -23.21 -3.64
CA GLY A 8 -3.80 -22.42 -2.41
C GLY A 8 -2.95 -21.15 -2.46
N VAL A 9 -1.71 -21.25 -2.91
CA VAL A 9 -0.79 -20.10 -3.03
C VAL A 9 -1.28 -19.10 -4.07
N VAL A 10 -1.69 -19.55 -5.25
CA VAL A 10 -2.27 -18.69 -6.30
C VAL A 10 -3.50 -17.95 -5.79
N LYS A 11 -4.41 -18.67 -5.12
CA LYS A 11 -5.61 -18.06 -4.52
C LYS A 11 -5.24 -16.95 -3.55
N ASN A 12 -4.31 -17.23 -2.62
CA ASN A 12 -3.90 -16.25 -1.61
C ASN A 12 -3.22 -15.02 -2.23
N LEU A 13 -2.35 -15.21 -3.23
CA LEU A 13 -1.73 -14.09 -3.95
C LEU A 13 -2.75 -13.21 -4.67
N ILE A 14 -3.77 -13.81 -5.29
CA ILE A 14 -4.85 -13.05 -5.94
C ILE A 14 -5.59 -12.18 -4.91
N TRP A 15 -5.94 -12.74 -3.74
CA TRP A 15 -6.54 -11.97 -2.66
C TRP A 15 -5.67 -10.80 -2.21
N THR A 16 -4.35 -11.01 -2.07
CA THR A 16 -3.40 -9.96 -1.70
C THR A 16 -3.33 -8.85 -2.76
N ILE A 17 -3.30 -9.19 -4.05
CA ILE A 17 -3.27 -8.21 -5.15
C ILE A 17 -4.54 -7.38 -5.18
N ILE A 18 -5.71 -8.02 -5.05
CA ILE A 18 -7.01 -7.32 -4.99
C ILE A 18 -7.04 -6.36 -3.80
N GLY A 19 -6.60 -6.81 -2.63
CA GLY A 19 -6.49 -5.95 -1.44
C GLY A 19 -5.57 -4.75 -1.66
N GLY A 20 -4.40 -4.96 -2.25
CA GLY A 20 -3.45 -3.89 -2.57
C GLY A 20 -3.99 -2.88 -3.60
N LEU A 21 -4.70 -3.34 -4.63
CA LEU A 21 -5.33 -2.47 -5.62
C LEU A 21 -6.51 -1.67 -5.02
N ALA A 22 -7.34 -2.31 -4.19
CA ALA A 22 -8.42 -1.63 -3.48
C ALA A 22 -7.87 -0.53 -2.57
N PHE A 23 -6.79 -0.82 -1.84
CA PHE A 23 -6.10 0.13 -0.99
C PHE A 23 -5.57 1.35 -1.78
N LEU A 24 -4.86 1.11 -2.89
CA LEU A 24 -4.40 2.19 -3.77
C LEU A 24 -5.56 3.00 -4.36
N GLY A 25 -6.68 2.35 -4.67
CA GLY A 25 -7.90 3.00 -5.13
C GLY A 25 -8.50 3.93 -4.08
N CYS A 26 -8.62 3.47 -2.83
CA CYS A 26 -9.05 4.29 -1.70
C CYS A 26 -8.13 5.49 -1.49
N GLN A 27 -6.81 5.28 -1.52
CA GLN A 27 -5.83 6.35 -1.38
C GLN A 27 -5.95 7.39 -2.50
N ALA A 28 -6.12 6.94 -3.75
CA ALA A 28 -6.30 7.85 -4.89
C ALA A 28 -7.62 8.64 -4.80
N TRP A 29 -8.70 8.00 -4.36
CA TRP A 29 -9.99 8.65 -4.12
C TRP A 29 -9.87 9.76 -3.06
N GLU A 30 -9.24 9.44 -1.93
CA GLU A 30 -9.02 10.38 -0.85
C GLU A 30 -8.17 11.58 -1.30
N TRP A 31 -7.06 11.33 -2.00
CA TRP A 31 -6.23 12.40 -2.56
C TRP A 31 -7.02 13.31 -3.52
N THR A 32 -7.88 12.73 -4.36
CA THR A 32 -8.70 13.51 -5.29
C THR A 32 -9.71 14.36 -4.53
N HIS A 33 -10.34 13.80 -3.48
CA HIS A 33 -11.29 14.52 -2.64
C HIS A 33 -10.63 15.70 -1.91
N LEU A 34 -9.46 15.47 -1.27
CA LEU A 34 -8.69 16.51 -0.59
C LEU A 34 -8.22 17.62 -1.54
N HIS A 35 -7.80 17.26 -2.76
CA HIS A 35 -7.45 18.24 -3.78
C HIS A 35 -8.65 19.12 -4.16
N HIS A 36 -9.83 18.53 -4.30
CA HIS A 36 -11.08 19.26 -4.61
C HIS A 36 -11.49 20.20 -3.47
N GLU A 37 -11.21 19.86 -2.22
CA GLU A 37 -11.41 20.73 -1.05
C GLU A 37 -10.37 21.86 -0.95
N GLY A 38 -9.32 21.84 -1.80
CA GLY A 38 -8.25 22.83 -1.85
C GLY A 38 -6.99 22.45 -1.07
N ALA A 39 -6.95 21.23 -0.52
CA ALA A 39 -5.79 20.69 0.19
C ALA A 39 -4.81 20.08 -0.81
N TRP A 40 -3.63 20.68 -0.89
CA TRP A 40 -2.55 20.21 -1.77
C TRP A 40 -1.20 20.58 -1.18
N TRP A 41 -0.12 20.18 -1.84
CA TRP A 41 1.22 20.62 -1.49
C TRP A 41 1.29 22.16 -1.44
N GLY A 42 1.59 22.70 -0.26
CA GLY A 42 1.67 24.14 -0.01
C GLY A 42 0.33 24.84 0.20
N SER A 43 -0.80 24.12 0.22
CA SER A 43 -2.15 24.68 0.42
C SER A 43 -2.92 23.89 1.47
N ASN A 44 -3.40 24.58 2.51
CA ASN A 44 -4.24 24.00 3.54
C ASN A 44 -5.55 24.81 3.68
N PRO A 45 -6.70 24.31 3.20
CA PRO A 45 -7.98 24.99 3.29
C PRO A 45 -8.64 24.84 4.68
N PHE A 46 -8.11 23.96 5.54
CA PHE A 46 -8.69 23.65 6.83
C PHE A 46 -8.30 24.69 7.88
N LEU A 47 -9.24 25.15 8.68
CA LEU A 47 -9.00 26.06 9.80
C LEU A 47 -8.65 25.27 11.07
N ASN A 48 -7.82 25.85 11.93
CA ASN A 48 -7.56 25.32 13.26
C ASN A 48 -8.85 25.41 14.12
N ALA A 49 -8.88 24.72 15.26
CA ALA A 49 -10.03 24.73 16.18
C ALA A 49 -10.41 26.13 16.72
N ASP A 50 -9.50 27.10 16.66
CA ASP A 50 -9.70 28.49 17.04
C ASP A 50 -10.16 29.40 15.87
N GLY A 51 -10.33 28.84 14.67
CA GLY A 51 -10.73 29.55 13.46
C GLY A 51 -9.58 30.24 12.71
N THR A 52 -8.33 30.05 13.12
CA THR A 52 -7.15 30.57 12.40
C THR A 52 -6.76 29.68 11.22
N ALA A 53 -6.05 30.23 10.24
CA ALA A 53 -5.54 29.47 9.11
C ALA A 53 -4.54 28.41 9.61
N SER A 54 -4.79 27.13 9.29
CA SER A 54 -3.88 26.05 9.66
C SER A 54 -2.59 26.14 8.88
N SER A 55 -1.49 25.73 9.52
CA SER A 55 -0.20 25.69 8.85
C SER A 55 -0.24 24.73 7.65
N THR A 56 0.40 25.12 6.55
CA THR A 56 0.59 24.27 5.37
C THR A 56 1.55 23.10 5.62
N ASN A 57 2.30 23.14 6.73
CA ASN A 57 3.24 22.09 7.13
C ASN A 57 2.55 20.73 7.30
N PHE A 58 1.36 20.69 7.92
CA PHE A 58 0.62 19.45 8.12
C PHE A 58 0.30 18.77 6.79
N THR A 59 -0.30 19.52 5.86
CA THR A 59 -0.67 19.04 4.53
C THR A 59 0.57 18.59 3.74
N ASN A 60 1.69 19.32 3.83
CA ASN A 60 2.94 18.92 3.20
C ASN A 60 3.46 17.59 3.73
N TYR A 61 3.49 17.39 5.05
CA TYR A 61 3.94 16.12 5.65
C TYR A 61 2.99 14.98 5.32
N PHE A 62 1.69 15.21 5.38
CA PHE A 62 0.66 14.23 5.03
C PHE A 62 0.88 13.71 3.59
N PHE A 63 0.83 14.59 2.59
CA PHE A 63 0.97 14.18 1.18
C PHE A 63 2.34 13.56 0.88
N THR A 64 3.42 14.03 1.52
CA THR A 64 4.76 13.45 1.34
C THR A 64 4.82 12.01 1.88
N ILE A 65 4.38 11.79 3.12
CA ILE A 65 4.50 10.50 3.80
C ILE A 65 3.52 9.49 3.21
N THR A 66 2.24 9.87 3.04
CA THR A 66 1.24 8.98 2.43
C THR A 66 1.58 8.70 0.96
N GLY A 67 2.14 9.67 0.24
CA GLY A 67 2.58 9.50 -1.15
C GLY A 67 3.75 8.52 -1.27
N PHE A 68 4.78 8.67 -0.43
CA PHE A 68 5.91 7.75 -0.41
C PHE A 68 5.49 6.33 -0.01
N HIS A 69 4.57 6.21 0.95
CA HIS A 69 4.00 4.94 1.33
C HIS A 69 3.19 4.30 0.19
N GLY A 70 2.31 5.07 -0.47
CA GLY A 70 1.54 4.60 -1.62
C GLY A 70 2.42 4.11 -2.76
N PHE A 71 3.57 4.76 -2.99
CA PHE A 71 4.58 4.27 -3.95
C PHE A 71 5.16 2.91 -3.55
N HIS A 72 5.45 2.69 -2.27
CA HIS A 72 5.91 1.39 -1.77
C HIS A 72 4.85 0.31 -1.98
N VAL A 73 3.59 0.58 -1.59
CA VAL A 73 2.47 -0.34 -1.82
C VAL A 73 2.33 -0.68 -3.30
N PHE A 74 2.40 0.32 -4.19
CA PHE A 74 2.35 0.11 -5.63
C PHE A 74 3.48 -0.80 -6.14
N SER A 75 4.73 -0.56 -5.74
CA SER A 75 5.84 -1.44 -6.08
C SER A 75 5.65 -2.87 -5.55
N GLY A 76 5.07 -3.03 -4.35
CA GLY A 76 4.72 -4.32 -3.77
C GLY A 76 3.63 -5.06 -4.57
N VAL A 77 2.62 -4.34 -5.08
CA VAL A 77 1.57 -4.93 -5.92
C VAL A 77 2.19 -5.46 -7.21
N ILE A 78 3.10 -4.69 -7.82
CA ILE A 78 3.84 -5.14 -9.01
C ILE A 78 4.63 -6.42 -8.71
N ILE A 79 5.36 -6.47 -7.59
CA ILE A 79 6.10 -7.66 -7.18
C ILE A 79 5.15 -8.85 -7.00
N ASN A 80 4.00 -8.66 -6.34
CA ASN A 80 3.00 -9.72 -6.17
C ASN A 80 2.43 -10.20 -7.52
N ILE A 81 2.19 -9.30 -8.49
CA ILE A 81 1.76 -9.66 -9.84
C ILE A 81 2.84 -10.48 -10.56
N VAL A 82 4.11 -10.07 -10.49
CA VAL A 82 5.23 -10.83 -11.08
C VAL A 82 5.32 -12.22 -10.45
N MET A 83 5.21 -12.32 -9.13
CA MET A 83 5.24 -13.59 -8.40
C MET A 83 4.05 -14.49 -8.79
N LEU A 84 2.87 -13.92 -9.00
CA LEU A 84 1.70 -14.65 -9.51
C LEU A 84 1.97 -15.22 -10.90
N ILE A 85 2.46 -14.40 -11.84
CA ILE A 85 2.80 -14.84 -13.21
C ILE A 85 3.85 -15.95 -13.16
N MET A 86 4.91 -15.79 -12.38
CA MET A 86 5.96 -16.81 -12.25
C MET A 86 5.44 -18.12 -11.61
N THR A 87 4.44 -18.05 -10.73
CA THR A 87 3.77 -19.22 -10.14
C THR A 87 2.86 -19.92 -11.14
N LEU A 88 2.18 -19.16 -12.00
CA LEU A 88 1.34 -19.71 -13.09
C LEU A 88 2.19 -20.36 -14.20
N MET A 89 3.41 -19.87 -14.43
CA MET A 89 4.35 -20.42 -15.42
C MET A 89 5.17 -21.63 -14.93
N ASP A 90 4.82 -22.24 -13.79
CA ASP A 90 5.49 -23.44 -13.23
C ASP A 90 7.01 -23.29 -12.95
N LYS A 91 7.53 -22.06 -12.97
CA LYS A 91 8.97 -21.78 -12.75
C LYS A 91 9.43 -22.16 -11.33
N PHE A 92 8.53 -22.16 -10.35
CA PHE A 92 8.84 -22.56 -8.97
C PHE A 92 8.79 -24.07 -8.75
N GLU A 93 7.97 -24.79 -9.52
CA GLU A 93 7.88 -26.25 -9.46
C GLU A 93 9.16 -26.89 -10.02
N GLN A 94 9.79 -26.26 -11.02
CA GLN A 94 11.12 -26.64 -11.54
C GLN A 94 12.30 -26.30 -10.60
N ARG A 95 12.12 -25.39 -9.62
CA ARG A 95 13.20 -24.96 -8.69
C ARG A 95 13.13 -25.58 -7.30
N GLY A 96 12.02 -26.24 -6.94
CA GLY A 96 11.89 -27.00 -5.70
C GLY A 96 11.92 -26.19 -4.40
N HIS A 97 11.83 -24.85 -4.45
CA HIS A 97 11.79 -23.99 -3.26
C HIS A 97 10.86 -22.78 -3.46
N TYR A 98 9.86 -22.64 -2.60
CA TYR A 98 8.92 -21.51 -2.56
C TYR A 98 9.46 -20.27 -1.81
N LEU A 99 10.78 -20.22 -1.55
CA LEU A 99 11.41 -19.18 -0.74
C LEU A 99 11.20 -17.76 -1.28
N MET A 100 11.05 -17.60 -2.60
CA MET A 100 10.78 -16.28 -3.21
C MET A 100 9.38 -15.77 -2.88
N ILE A 101 8.39 -16.65 -2.70
CA ILE A 101 7.03 -16.26 -2.30
C ILE A 101 7.01 -15.84 -0.84
N GLU A 102 7.77 -16.52 0.02
CA GLU A 102 7.88 -16.17 1.44
C GLU A 102 8.61 -14.82 1.63
N LYS A 103 9.69 -14.58 0.86
CA LYS A 103 10.37 -13.27 0.85
C LYS A 103 9.48 -12.14 0.35
N ALA A 104 8.68 -12.38 -0.70
CA ALA A 104 7.72 -11.40 -1.20
C ALA A 104 6.57 -11.14 -0.20
N GLY A 105 6.07 -12.19 0.46
CA GLY A 105 5.09 -12.08 1.53
C GLY A 105 5.61 -11.28 2.73
N LEU A 106 6.88 -11.48 3.11
CA LEU A 106 7.52 -10.71 4.17
C LEU A 106 7.64 -9.21 3.80
N TYR A 107 7.97 -8.90 2.54
CA TYR A 107 7.95 -7.51 2.05
C TYR A 107 6.55 -6.91 2.14
N TRP A 108 5.52 -7.64 1.71
CA TRP A 108 4.14 -7.17 1.79
C TRP A 108 3.70 -6.92 3.25
N HIS A 109 4.07 -7.81 4.16
CA HIS A 109 3.75 -7.66 5.58
C HIS A 109 4.49 -6.49 6.24
N PHE A 110 5.73 -6.23 5.82
CA PHE A 110 6.47 -5.05 6.25
C PHE A 110 5.78 -3.75 5.80
N VAL A 111 5.34 -3.68 4.54
CA VAL A 111 4.60 -2.52 4.03
C VAL A 111 3.30 -2.32 4.83
N ASP A 112 2.56 -3.39 5.13
CA ASP A 112 1.34 -3.35 5.94
C ASP A 112 1.59 -2.79 7.36
N LEU A 113 2.65 -3.24 8.04
CA LEU A 113 3.02 -2.72 9.37
C LEU A 113 3.35 -1.23 9.35
N VAL A 114 4.05 -0.75 8.32
CA VAL A 114 4.34 0.69 8.17
C VAL A 114 3.04 1.48 7.97
N TRP A 115 2.07 0.93 7.23
CA TRP A 115 0.78 1.60 7.05
C TRP A 115 0.02 1.77 8.35
N VAL A 116 -0.06 0.73 9.18
CA VAL A 116 -0.74 0.80 10.48
C VAL A 116 -0.17 1.93 11.34
N PHE A 117 1.15 2.12 11.30
CA PHE A 117 1.81 3.23 12.00
C PHE A 117 1.44 4.60 11.39
N VAL A 118 1.54 4.76 10.07
CA VAL A 118 1.18 6.03 9.38
C VAL A 118 -0.28 6.39 9.61
N PHE A 119 -1.19 5.42 9.50
CA PHE A 119 -2.61 5.61 9.74
C PHE A 119 -2.88 6.10 11.17
N THR A 120 -2.22 5.48 12.17
CA THR A 120 -2.38 5.89 13.57
C THR A 120 -1.93 7.33 13.81
N CYS A 121 -0.80 7.75 13.24
CA CYS A 121 -0.26 9.10 13.45
C CYS A 121 -1.04 10.22 12.76
N PHE A 122 -1.73 9.95 11.64
CA PHE A 122 -2.42 11.00 10.87
C PHE A 122 -3.95 10.96 10.97
N TYR A 123 -4.55 9.81 11.27
CA TYR A 123 -6.00 9.66 11.34
C TYR A 123 -6.56 9.44 12.75
N LEU A 124 -5.75 8.95 13.71
CA LEU A 124 -6.22 8.63 15.07
C LEU A 124 -5.65 9.53 16.16
N VAL A 125 -4.43 10.03 16.00
CA VAL A 125 -3.76 10.98 16.90
C VAL A 125 -3.91 12.38 16.37
#